data_AF-A0A8H5P5P6-F1
#
_entry.id   AF-A0A8H5P5P6-F1
#
_cell.length_a   1.000
_cell.length_b   1.000
_cell.length_c   1.000
_cell.angle_alpha   90.00
_cell.angle_beta   90.00
_cell.angle_gamma   90.00
#
_symmetry.space_group_name_H-M   'P 1'
#
loop_
_entity.id
_entity.type
_entity.pdbx_description
1 polymer ?
#
loop_
_entity_poly.entity_id
_entity_poly.type
_entity_poly.pdbx_seq_one_letter_code
_entity_poly.pdbx_strand_id
1 'polypeptide(L)'
;MPSVSASIVTLLIKWFRLNNAAQEDAEASRQDIQNTYTRPQDHRPPSSLGSNITIDRVDVQEWPLYRISTTNSQSKSQQRKALLHIHGGSFYKEIYPQHWKLAAQIASETGLDVLIPIYPLVPRPVATAQKLADGALVDSNSASPLLDCAVDHPEALRLAKIDFWLGVTGLRISGKMFAGDLPIKHPLVSPLYGDMDKLPPLLMFGGPRDLLCADARRLKSKLLGKDVDEALAGSVETDRLVYVEKEGMLHVWPLLPHSEGAEGRKMISFFVNKHLER
;
A
#
# COMPACT_ATOMS: atom_id res chain seq x y z
N MET A 1 -6.53 -22.26 6.60
CA MET A 1 -5.09 -22.58 6.49
C MET A 1 -4.58 -22.02 5.16
N PRO A 2 -3.35 -21.47 5.10
CA PRO A 2 -2.75 -20.99 3.85
C PRO A 2 -2.59 -22.12 2.81
N SER A 3 -2.67 -21.76 1.53
CA SER A 3 -2.36 -22.66 0.43
C SER A 3 -0.89 -23.09 0.43
N VAL A 4 -0.60 -24.17 -0.31
CA VAL A 4 0.79 -24.61 -0.55
C VAL A 4 1.59 -23.50 -1.23
N SER A 5 1.01 -22.80 -2.20
CA SER A 5 1.67 -21.70 -2.92
C SER A 5 2.02 -20.51 -2.00
N ALA A 6 1.11 -20.12 -1.10
CA ALA A 6 1.38 -19.07 -0.11
C ALA A 6 2.41 -19.52 0.93
N SER A 7 2.41 -20.80 1.30
CA SER A 7 3.39 -21.38 2.22
C SER A 7 4.80 -21.37 1.63
N ILE A 8 4.96 -21.69 0.34
CA ILE A 8 6.24 -21.60 -0.38
C ILE A 8 6.76 -20.17 -0.41
N VAL A 9 5.92 -19.20 -0.79
CA VAL A 9 6.29 -17.78 -0.80
C VAL A 9 6.72 -17.32 0.60
N THR A 10 6.00 -17.75 1.64
CA THR A 10 6.37 -17.45 3.03
C THR A 10 7.75 -18.00 3.40
N LEU A 11 8.04 -19.25 3.05
CA LEU A 11 9.33 -19.87 3.35
C LEU A 11 10.48 -19.13 2.65
N LEU A 12 10.30 -18.72 1.39
CA LEU A 12 11.28 -17.93 0.66
C LEU A 12 11.56 -16.58 1.33
N ILE A 13 10.52 -15.84 1.70
CA ILE A 13 10.64 -14.54 2.38
C ILE A 13 11.33 -14.69 3.73
N LYS A 14 10.93 -15.70 4.51
CA LYS A 14 11.55 -16.00 5.80
C LYS A 14 13.04 -16.29 5.64
N TRP A 15 13.42 -17.05 4.62
CA TRP A 15 14.81 -17.34 4.31
C TRP A 15 15.59 -16.06 3.96
N PHE A 16 15.05 -15.19 3.10
CA PHE A 16 15.66 -13.90 2.79
C PHE A 16 15.83 -13.01 4.03
N ARG A 17 14.84 -12.94 4.93
CA ARG A 17 14.94 -12.12 6.15
C ARG A 17 15.96 -12.64 7.14
N LEU A 18 16.02 -13.95 7.36
CA LEU A 18 17.04 -14.55 8.25
C LEU A 18 18.47 -14.28 7.75
N ASN A 19 18.64 -14.13 6.44
CA ASN A 19 19.92 -13.79 5.83
C ASN A 19 20.20 -12.28 5.76
N ASN A 20 19.23 -11.42 6.10
CA ASN A 20 19.29 -9.96 6.02
C ASN A 20 18.88 -9.29 7.36
N ALA A 21 19.47 -9.74 8.47
CA ALA A 21 19.16 -9.28 9.85
C ALA A 21 19.43 -7.78 10.15
N ALA A 22 19.73 -6.97 9.14
CA ALA A 22 20.10 -5.55 9.27
C ALA A 22 18.92 -4.60 9.59
N GLN A 23 17.66 -5.06 9.53
CA GLN A 23 16.49 -4.16 9.66
C GLN A 23 16.11 -3.74 11.09
N GLU A 24 16.61 -4.41 12.14
CA GLU A 24 16.29 -4.01 13.52
C GLU A 24 17.25 -2.96 14.08
N ASP A 25 18.43 -2.80 13.48
CA ASP A 25 19.41 -1.79 13.86
C ASP A 25 19.08 -0.43 13.23
N ALA A 26 19.13 0.63 14.05
CA ALA A 26 18.75 1.97 13.62
C ALA A 26 19.76 2.57 12.63
N GLU A 27 21.05 2.28 12.81
CA GLU A 27 22.09 2.79 11.92
C GLU A 27 22.05 2.08 10.58
N ALA A 28 21.94 0.75 10.58
CA ALA A 28 21.74 -0.04 9.38
C ALA A 28 20.47 0.39 8.62
N SER A 29 19.37 0.71 9.33
CA SER A 29 18.15 1.25 8.71
C SER A 29 18.38 2.61 8.04
N ARG A 30 19.10 3.53 8.69
CA ARG A 30 19.48 4.83 8.07
C ARG A 30 20.39 4.64 6.87
N GLN A 31 21.35 3.73 6.97
CA GLN A 31 22.25 3.41 5.88
C GLN A 31 21.51 2.77 4.69
N ASP A 32 20.52 1.91 4.93
CA ASP A 32 19.66 1.34 3.89
C ASP A 32 18.87 2.43 3.15
N ILE A 33 18.27 3.38 3.89
CA ILE A 33 17.57 4.53 3.30
C ILE A 33 18.54 5.37 2.45
N GLN A 34 19.72 5.69 2.99
CA GLN A 34 20.71 6.48 2.27
C GLN A 34 21.26 5.77 1.03
N ASN A 35 21.50 4.46 1.11
CA ASN A 35 21.94 3.64 -0.01
C ASN A 35 20.87 3.57 -1.10
N THR A 36 19.61 3.39 -0.70
CA THR A 36 18.45 3.39 -1.63
C THR A 36 18.32 4.74 -2.33
N TYR A 37 18.51 5.85 -1.61
CA TYR A 37 18.49 7.19 -2.19
C TYR A 37 19.61 7.44 -3.21
N THR A 38 20.83 6.99 -2.91
CA THR A 38 21.98 7.17 -3.79
C THR A 38 22.00 6.21 -4.98
N ARG A 39 21.30 5.08 -4.87
CA ARG A 39 21.18 4.04 -5.91
C ARG A 39 19.72 3.60 -6.03
N PRO A 40 18.83 4.48 -6.51
CA PRO A 40 17.41 4.17 -6.58
C PRO A 40 17.17 3.03 -7.58
N GLN A 41 16.14 2.23 -7.28
CA GLN A 41 15.65 1.23 -8.23
C GLN A 41 15.00 1.94 -9.42
N ASP A 42 14.90 1.24 -10.56
CA ASP A 42 14.20 1.78 -11.71
C ASP A 42 12.68 1.79 -11.44
N HIS A 43 12.10 2.99 -11.43
CA HIS A 43 10.67 3.18 -11.23
C HIS A 43 9.86 3.00 -12.52
N ARG A 44 10.50 2.75 -13.68
CA ARG A 44 9.80 2.59 -14.95
C ARG A 44 8.97 1.30 -14.96
N PRO A 45 7.85 1.30 -15.71
CA PRO A 45 7.06 0.09 -15.88
C PRO A 45 7.88 -1.03 -16.54
N PRO A 46 7.56 -2.31 -16.27
CA PRO A 46 8.09 -3.43 -17.02
C PRO A 46 7.87 -3.29 -18.53
N SER A 47 8.72 -3.91 -19.34
CA SER A 47 8.66 -3.84 -20.81
C SER A 47 7.36 -4.39 -21.42
N SER A 48 6.62 -5.21 -20.68
CA SER A 48 5.30 -5.70 -21.08
C SER A 48 4.42 -5.94 -19.86
N LEU A 49 3.17 -5.46 -19.93
CA LEU A 49 2.10 -5.71 -18.95
C LEU A 49 0.88 -6.41 -19.57
N GLY A 50 1.00 -6.88 -20.81
CA GLY A 50 -0.10 -7.44 -21.61
C GLY A 50 -0.23 -6.73 -22.96
N SER A 51 -0.71 -7.44 -23.98
CA SER A 51 -0.82 -6.94 -25.36
C SER A 51 -1.91 -5.88 -25.55
N ASN A 52 -2.86 -5.80 -24.62
CA ASN A 52 -3.97 -4.84 -24.61
C ASN A 52 -3.74 -3.66 -23.66
N ILE A 53 -2.52 -3.48 -23.15
CA ILE A 53 -2.17 -2.42 -22.20
C ILE A 53 -1.33 -1.36 -22.88
N THR A 54 -1.75 -0.10 -22.73
CA THR A 54 -0.99 1.09 -23.11
C THR A 54 -0.52 1.81 -21.85
N ILE A 55 0.72 2.27 -21.84
CA ILE A 55 1.30 3.01 -20.72
C ILE A 55 1.82 4.34 -21.24
N ASP A 56 1.21 5.43 -20.76
CA ASP A 56 1.65 6.78 -21.07
C ASP A 56 2.33 7.39 -19.84
N ARG A 57 3.34 8.22 -20.07
CA ARG A 57 3.89 9.09 -19.03
C ARG A 57 3.31 10.49 -19.22
N VAL A 58 2.63 10.96 -18.19
CA VAL A 58 2.10 12.31 -18.07
C VAL A 58 2.88 12.94 -16.92
N ASP A 59 3.73 13.93 -17.15
CA ASP A 59 4.39 14.58 -16.01
C ASP A 59 3.41 15.60 -15.40
N VAL A 60 3.12 15.47 -14.10
CA VAL A 60 2.27 16.41 -13.35
C VAL A 60 3.14 17.13 -12.33
N GLN A 61 3.27 18.45 -12.49
CA GLN A 61 4.25 19.24 -11.76
C GLN A 61 5.68 18.65 -11.94
N GLU A 62 6.34 18.26 -10.85
CA GLU A 62 7.67 17.64 -10.86
C GLU A 62 7.62 16.10 -10.79
N TRP A 63 6.42 15.49 -10.77
CA TRP A 63 6.28 14.06 -10.52
C TRP A 63 5.96 13.29 -11.81
N PRO A 64 6.74 12.25 -12.14
CA PRO A 64 6.33 11.29 -13.16
C PRO A 64 4.99 10.67 -12.77
N LEU A 65 3.96 10.86 -13.59
CA LEU A 65 2.68 10.17 -13.43
C LEU A 65 2.51 9.20 -14.62
N TYR A 66 2.41 7.92 -14.32
CA TYR A 66 2.14 6.92 -15.35
C TYR A 66 0.64 6.66 -15.43
N ARG A 67 0.09 6.72 -16.64
CA ARG A 67 -1.28 6.31 -16.94
C ARG A 67 -1.25 4.94 -17.60
N ILE A 68 -1.93 3.97 -16.99
CA ILE A 68 -2.18 2.66 -17.56
C ILE A 68 -3.62 2.58 -18.05
N SER A 69 -3.79 2.24 -19.32
CA SER A 69 -5.09 2.14 -19.97
C SER A 69 -5.16 0.89 -20.83
N THR A 70 -6.38 0.48 -21.20
CA THR A 70 -6.57 -0.56 -22.22
C THR A 70 -6.64 0.06 -23.61
N THR A 71 -6.10 -0.63 -24.63
CA THR A 71 -6.01 -0.14 -26.01
C THR A 71 -7.35 0.27 -26.62
N ASN A 72 -8.44 -0.43 -26.26
CA ASN A 72 -9.78 -0.16 -26.77
C ASN A 72 -10.46 1.05 -26.11
N SER A 73 -9.89 1.60 -25.03
CA SER A 73 -10.54 2.67 -24.28
C SER A 73 -10.15 4.09 -24.73
N GLN A 74 -9.39 4.22 -25.83
CA GLN A 74 -9.01 5.49 -26.45
C GLN A 74 -10.15 6.22 -27.22
N SER A 75 -11.41 6.10 -26.78
CA SER A 75 -12.53 6.88 -27.35
C SER A 75 -12.48 8.33 -26.83
N LYS A 76 -12.36 9.30 -27.75
CA LYS A 76 -11.96 10.70 -27.50
C LYS A 76 -13.04 11.65 -26.94
N SER A 77 -14.23 11.22 -26.53
CA SER A 77 -15.36 12.15 -26.37
C SER A 77 -16.02 12.26 -25.00
N GLN A 78 -15.55 11.58 -23.94
CA GLN A 78 -16.19 11.69 -22.62
C GLN A 78 -15.17 11.76 -21.48
N GLN A 79 -15.48 12.57 -20.46
CA GLN A 79 -14.71 12.66 -19.22
C GLN A 79 -14.71 11.28 -18.55
N ARG A 80 -13.55 10.60 -18.50
CA ARG A 80 -13.43 9.23 -18.00
C ARG A 80 -13.16 9.22 -16.51
N LYS A 81 -13.82 8.32 -15.77
CA LYS A 81 -13.44 7.97 -14.40
C LYS A 81 -12.04 7.33 -14.45
N ALA A 82 -11.22 7.59 -13.44
CA ALA A 82 -9.87 7.03 -13.31
C ALA A 82 -9.65 6.56 -11.87
N LEU A 83 -8.73 5.63 -11.68
CA LEU A 83 -8.27 5.17 -10.36
C LEU A 83 -6.87 5.70 -10.12
N LEU A 84 -6.65 6.46 -9.05
CA LEU A 84 -5.30 6.79 -8.61
C LEU A 84 -4.76 5.60 -7.80
N HIS A 85 -3.55 5.12 -8.06
CA HIS A 85 -2.94 4.04 -7.31
C HIS A 85 -1.64 4.54 -6.66
N ILE A 86 -1.65 4.68 -5.34
CA ILE A 86 -0.47 5.07 -4.57
C ILE A 86 0.32 3.82 -4.20
N HIS A 87 1.55 3.69 -4.72
CA HIS A 87 2.36 2.51 -4.47
C HIS A 87 2.95 2.50 -3.04
N GLY A 88 3.19 1.29 -2.52
CA GLY A 88 3.91 1.09 -1.26
C GLY A 88 5.42 1.22 -1.42
N GLY A 89 6.15 1.08 -0.31
CA GLY A 89 7.61 1.25 -0.28
C GLY A 89 8.15 1.94 0.98
N SER A 90 7.34 2.05 2.03
CA SER A 90 7.70 2.70 3.30
C SER A 90 8.22 4.15 3.14
N PHE A 91 7.77 4.85 2.08
CA PHE A 91 8.17 6.21 1.68
C PHE A 91 9.62 6.40 1.25
N TYR A 92 10.45 5.35 1.20
CA TYR A 92 11.86 5.44 0.79
C TYR A 92 12.26 4.48 -0.34
N LYS A 93 11.36 3.57 -0.73
CA LYS A 93 11.56 2.60 -1.81
C LYS A 93 10.65 2.91 -2.98
N GLU A 94 11.21 2.73 -4.18
CA GLU A 94 10.49 2.87 -5.44
C GLU A 94 9.42 1.79 -5.62
N ILE A 95 8.53 2.03 -6.57
CA ILE A 95 7.47 1.10 -6.96
C ILE A 95 8.01 -0.27 -7.44
N TYR A 96 7.39 -1.34 -6.96
CA TYR A 96 7.72 -2.72 -7.37
C TYR A 96 6.91 -3.22 -8.58
N PRO A 97 7.42 -4.18 -9.38
CA PRO A 97 6.73 -4.80 -10.52
C PRO A 97 5.31 -5.31 -10.25
N GLN A 98 5.03 -5.74 -9.01
CA GLN A 98 3.73 -6.24 -8.59
C GLN A 98 2.64 -5.16 -8.63
N HIS A 99 2.98 -3.90 -8.33
CA HIS A 99 2.05 -2.78 -8.44
C HIS A 99 1.66 -2.51 -9.89
N TRP A 100 2.64 -2.56 -10.81
CA TRP A 100 2.38 -2.42 -12.25
C TRP A 100 1.43 -3.51 -12.76
N LYS A 101 1.64 -4.76 -12.33
CA LYS A 101 0.75 -5.88 -12.69
C LYS A 101 -0.66 -5.72 -12.12
N LEU A 102 -0.79 -5.26 -10.87
CA LEU A 102 -2.09 -4.96 -10.29
C LEU A 102 -2.82 -3.88 -11.08
N ALA A 103 -2.15 -2.76 -11.37
CA ALA A 103 -2.74 -1.65 -12.10
C ALA A 103 -3.18 -2.06 -13.52
N ALA A 104 -2.38 -2.87 -14.23
CA ALA A 104 -2.76 -3.43 -15.52
C ALA A 104 -3.98 -4.38 -15.42
N GLN A 105 -4.06 -5.18 -14.36
CA GLN A 105 -5.20 -6.05 -14.09
C GLN A 105 -6.47 -5.22 -13.84
N ILE A 106 -6.40 -4.21 -12.97
CA ILE A 106 -7.53 -3.30 -12.69
C ILE A 106 -7.97 -2.60 -13.98
N ALA A 107 -7.04 -2.02 -14.74
CA ALA A 107 -7.35 -1.35 -16.01
C ALA A 107 -8.07 -2.31 -16.98
N SER A 108 -7.60 -3.56 -17.08
CA SER A 108 -8.21 -4.58 -17.94
C SER A 108 -9.61 -5.00 -17.48
N GLU A 109 -9.83 -5.18 -16.18
CA GLU A 109 -11.08 -5.71 -15.61
C GLU A 109 -12.15 -4.63 -15.37
N THR A 110 -11.75 -3.37 -15.26
CA THR A 110 -12.66 -2.23 -14.97
C THR A 110 -12.82 -1.26 -16.13
N GLY A 111 -11.89 -1.28 -17.09
CA GLY A 111 -11.84 -0.30 -18.18
C GLY A 111 -11.45 1.12 -17.73
N LEU A 112 -11.06 1.32 -16.47
CA LEU A 112 -10.54 2.59 -15.99
C LEU A 112 -9.12 2.86 -16.47
N ASP A 113 -8.80 4.14 -16.58
CA ASP A 113 -7.40 4.57 -16.55
C ASP A 113 -6.89 4.45 -15.11
N VAL A 114 -5.75 3.78 -14.91
CA VAL A 114 -5.06 3.71 -13.62
C VAL A 114 -3.86 4.66 -13.63
N LEU A 115 -3.89 5.65 -12.75
CA LEU A 115 -2.91 6.71 -12.62
C LEU A 115 -1.96 6.37 -11.46
N ILE A 116 -0.64 6.33 -11.72
CA ILE A 116 0.38 5.94 -10.73
C ILE A 116 1.42 7.06 -10.61
N PRO A 117 1.34 7.91 -9.58
CA PRO A 117 2.35 8.94 -9.34
C PRO A 117 3.61 8.29 -8.75
N ILE A 118 4.76 8.66 -9.28
CA ILE A 118 6.07 8.42 -8.67
C ILE A 118 6.35 9.61 -7.75
N TYR A 119 5.84 9.51 -6.52
CA TYR A 119 5.92 10.58 -5.54
C TYR A 119 7.34 10.67 -4.93
N PRO A 120 7.75 11.84 -4.41
CA PRO A 120 9.07 11.99 -3.83
C PRO A 120 9.28 11.08 -2.61
N LEU A 121 10.45 10.46 -2.54
CA LEU A 121 10.83 9.53 -1.48
C LEU A 121 11.86 10.13 -0.51
N VAL A 122 11.77 9.79 0.77
CA VAL A 122 12.75 10.20 1.78
C VAL A 122 14.12 9.58 1.45
N PRO A 123 15.23 10.30 1.72
CA PRO A 123 15.38 11.50 2.53
C PRO A 123 15.34 12.82 1.75
N ARG A 124 14.72 12.88 0.55
CA ARG A 124 14.59 14.17 -0.17
C ARG A 124 13.79 15.16 0.68
N PRO A 125 14.21 16.44 0.81
CA PRO A 125 13.48 17.43 1.62
C PRO A 125 12.02 17.65 1.20
N VAL A 126 11.71 17.43 -0.08
CA VAL A 126 10.34 17.54 -0.62
C VAL A 126 9.46 16.31 -0.32
N ALA A 127 10.02 15.21 0.17
CA ALA A 127 9.31 13.97 0.47
C ALA A 127 8.65 13.99 1.85
N THR A 128 7.67 14.89 2.02
CA THR A 128 6.93 15.04 3.28
C THR A 128 5.44 14.75 3.10
N ALA A 129 4.78 14.40 4.20
CA ALA A 129 3.33 14.20 4.27
C ALA A 129 2.54 15.40 3.74
N GLN A 130 2.98 16.62 4.08
CA GLN A 130 2.34 17.84 3.58
C GLN A 130 2.45 17.95 2.06
N LYS A 131 3.65 17.74 1.50
CA LYS A 131 3.86 17.81 0.05
C LYS A 131 3.11 16.72 -0.70
N LEU A 132 3.03 15.51 -0.14
CA LEU A 132 2.21 14.45 -0.72
C LEU A 132 0.73 14.84 -0.74
N ALA A 133 0.21 15.37 0.37
CA ALA A 133 -1.18 15.82 0.46
C ALA A 133 -1.49 16.98 -0.49
N ASP A 134 -0.56 17.92 -0.67
CA ASP A 134 -0.72 19.03 -1.61
C ASP A 134 -0.78 18.56 -3.08
N GLY A 135 -0.12 17.43 -3.40
CA GLY A 135 -0.03 16.89 -4.76
C GLY A 135 -0.96 15.71 -5.08
N ALA A 136 -1.57 15.05 -4.08
CA ALA A 136 -2.34 13.82 -4.27
C ALA A 136 -3.86 14.04 -4.25
N LEU A 137 -4.57 13.45 -5.22
CA LEU A 137 -6.03 13.29 -5.24
C LEU A 137 -6.39 11.90 -4.66
N VAL A 138 -6.76 11.82 -3.38
CA VAL A 138 -6.93 10.58 -2.56
C VAL A 138 -7.58 9.36 -3.28
N ASP A 139 -6.98 8.17 -3.12
CA ASP A 139 -7.53 6.83 -3.47
C ASP A 139 -8.05 6.08 -2.23
N SER A 140 -8.97 5.12 -2.40
CA SER A 140 -9.73 4.44 -1.34
C SER A 140 -9.50 2.93 -1.20
N ASN A 141 -8.51 2.35 -1.88
CA ASN A 141 -8.15 0.93 -1.75
C ASN A 141 -6.79 0.77 -1.05
N SER A 142 -6.69 -0.11 -0.05
CA SER A 142 -5.40 -0.35 0.63
C SER A 142 -5.14 -1.79 1.03
N ALA A 143 -3.99 -2.31 0.60
CA ALA A 143 -3.44 -3.58 1.05
C ALA A 143 -2.34 -3.31 2.09
N SER A 144 -2.60 -3.65 3.35
CA SER A 144 -1.65 -3.45 4.47
C SER A 144 -1.20 -1.99 4.69
N PRO A 145 -2.12 -1.05 5.00
CA PRO A 145 -1.74 0.36 5.16
C PRO A 145 -0.91 0.60 6.43
N LEU A 146 0.14 1.40 6.31
CA LEU A 146 0.76 2.08 7.47
C LEU A 146 -0.12 3.28 7.83
N LEU A 147 -0.91 3.16 8.90
CA LEU A 147 -1.87 4.21 9.31
C LEU A 147 -1.40 4.94 10.57
N ASP A 148 -0.45 4.38 11.31
CA ASP A 148 0.20 4.98 12.46
C ASP A 148 1.74 4.89 12.34
N CYS A 149 2.36 5.97 11.86
CA CYS A 149 3.81 6.07 11.69
C CYS A 149 4.59 6.06 13.02
N ALA A 150 3.93 6.17 14.18
CA ALA A 150 4.60 5.98 15.46
C ALA A 150 4.99 4.51 15.69
N VAL A 151 4.21 3.57 15.14
CA VAL A 151 4.40 2.11 15.28
C VAL A 151 4.64 1.73 16.75
N ASP A 152 3.90 2.33 17.68
CA ASP A 152 4.05 2.18 19.14
C ASP A 152 2.94 1.34 19.78
N HIS A 153 1.89 1.01 19.02
CA HIS A 153 0.77 0.21 19.51
C HIS A 153 1.20 -1.20 19.93
N PRO A 154 0.78 -1.71 21.12
CA PRO A 154 1.21 -3.01 21.63
C PRO A 154 0.97 -4.17 20.66
N GLU A 155 -0.14 -4.16 19.93
CA GLU A 155 -0.45 -5.20 18.94
C GLU A 155 0.52 -5.16 17.75
N ALA A 156 0.94 -3.98 17.29
CA ALA A 156 1.93 -3.85 16.22
C ALA A 156 3.28 -4.43 16.68
N LEU A 157 3.70 -4.12 17.91
CA LEU A 157 4.93 -4.66 18.51
C LEU A 157 4.86 -6.18 18.73
N ARG A 158 3.67 -6.71 19.05
CA ARG A 158 3.45 -8.15 19.17
C ARG A 158 3.58 -8.85 17.82
N LEU A 159 2.94 -8.30 16.77
CA LEU A 159 2.97 -8.85 15.41
C LEU A 159 4.36 -8.70 14.74
N ALA A 160 5.12 -7.66 15.07
CA ALA A 160 6.48 -7.47 14.55
C ALA A 160 7.41 -8.66 14.86
N LYS A 161 7.17 -9.40 15.96
CA LYS A 161 7.93 -10.60 16.33
C LYS A 161 7.77 -11.77 15.36
N ILE A 162 6.70 -11.77 14.56
CA ILE A 162 6.36 -12.83 13.61
C ILE A 162 6.29 -12.35 12.16
N ASP A 163 6.44 -11.04 11.93
CA ASP A 163 6.41 -10.43 10.60
C ASP A 163 7.71 -10.72 9.83
N PHE A 164 7.63 -11.59 8.83
CA PHE A 164 8.60 -11.89 7.74
C PHE A 164 9.29 -10.74 6.98
N TRP A 165 8.76 -9.53 7.04
CA TRP A 165 8.91 -8.56 5.96
C TRP A 165 9.25 -7.16 6.44
N LEU A 166 8.56 -6.67 7.46
CA LEU A 166 8.71 -5.32 7.99
C LEU A 166 9.50 -5.30 9.30
N GLY A 167 10.07 -4.13 9.61
CA GLY A 167 10.79 -3.87 10.85
C GLY A 167 10.32 -2.56 11.49
N VAL A 168 10.10 -2.59 12.80
CA VAL A 168 9.60 -1.42 13.56
C VAL A 168 10.58 -0.25 13.46
N THR A 169 11.87 -0.50 13.59
CA THR A 169 12.93 0.53 13.54
C THR A 169 12.93 1.28 12.22
N GLY A 170 12.98 0.55 11.10
CA GLY A 170 12.96 1.13 9.76
C GLY A 170 11.72 1.96 9.48
N LEU A 171 10.53 1.45 9.83
CA LEU A 171 9.26 2.17 9.65
C LEU A 171 9.20 3.46 10.48
N ARG A 172 9.67 3.45 11.73
CA ARG A 172 9.73 4.66 12.57
C ARG A 172 10.69 5.70 12.01
N ILE A 173 11.84 5.27 11.48
CA ILE A 173 12.82 6.18 10.89
C ILE A 173 12.26 6.83 9.62
N SER A 174 11.74 6.03 8.68
CA SER A 174 11.18 6.57 7.44
C SER A 174 9.91 7.39 7.68
N GLY A 175 9.04 6.94 8.59
CA GLY A 175 7.86 7.67 9.03
C GLY A 175 8.19 9.02 9.66
N LYS A 176 9.25 9.10 10.48
CA LYS A 176 9.72 10.38 11.03
C LYS A 176 10.30 11.31 9.97
N MET A 177 11.04 10.79 8.99
CA MET A 177 11.51 11.60 7.86
C MET A 177 10.33 12.13 7.02
N PHE A 178 9.35 11.26 6.74
CA PHE A 178 8.15 11.60 5.98
C PHE A 178 7.26 12.61 6.72
N ALA A 179 7.21 12.56 8.05
CA ALA A 179 6.48 13.53 8.84
C ALA A 179 6.95 14.97 8.60
N GLY A 180 8.23 15.17 8.28
CA GLY A 180 8.84 16.51 8.20
C GLY A 180 8.66 17.25 9.52
N ASP A 181 8.05 18.43 9.47
CA ASP A 181 7.78 19.27 10.64
C ASP A 181 6.49 18.89 11.38
N LEU A 182 5.68 17.97 10.84
CA LEU A 182 4.42 17.57 11.44
C LEU A 182 4.64 16.59 12.61
N PRO A 183 3.79 16.64 13.66
CA PRO A 183 3.77 15.60 14.68
C PRO A 183 3.55 14.21 14.07
N ILE A 184 4.17 13.18 14.65
CA ILE A 184 4.09 11.80 14.10
C ILE A 184 2.64 11.27 14.03
N LYS A 185 1.76 11.72 14.94
CA LYS A 185 0.33 11.36 14.97
C LYS A 185 -0.57 12.35 14.21
N HIS A 186 0.00 13.29 13.47
CA HIS A 186 -0.76 14.22 12.64
C HIS A 186 -1.50 13.44 11.53
N PRO A 187 -2.78 13.75 11.19
CA PRO A 187 -3.56 12.97 10.22
C PRO A 187 -2.95 12.79 8.82
N LEU A 188 -2.13 13.74 8.35
CA LEU A 188 -1.41 13.60 7.08
C LEU A 188 -0.26 12.58 7.14
N VAL A 189 0.28 12.33 8.34
CA VAL A 189 1.39 11.40 8.59
C VAL A 189 0.84 10.03 9.02
N SER A 190 -0.16 10.05 9.89
CA SER A 190 -0.81 8.88 10.47
C SER A 190 -2.32 8.99 10.26
N PRO A 191 -2.85 8.56 9.09
CA PRO A 191 -4.25 8.70 8.72
C PRO A 191 -5.23 8.08 9.72
N LEU A 192 -4.79 7.13 10.56
CA LEU A 192 -5.63 6.54 11.62
C LEU A 192 -6.27 7.60 12.53
N TYR A 193 -5.58 8.72 12.75
CA TYR A 193 -6.02 9.80 13.64
C TYR A 193 -6.86 10.88 12.92
N GLY A 194 -7.10 10.73 11.61
CA GLY A 194 -7.95 11.65 10.83
C GLY A 194 -9.45 11.45 11.03
N ASP A 195 -10.24 12.35 10.43
CA ASP A 195 -11.69 12.24 10.33
C ASP A 195 -12.07 11.13 9.32
N MET A 196 -12.94 10.22 9.76
CA MET A 196 -13.38 9.07 8.97
C MET A 196 -14.75 9.29 8.31
N ASP A 197 -15.46 10.36 8.67
CA ASP A 197 -16.85 10.56 8.27
C ASP A 197 -17.00 10.75 6.77
N LYS A 198 -16.01 11.38 6.13
CA LYS A 198 -16.01 11.68 4.69
C LYS A 198 -15.32 10.64 3.83
N LEU A 199 -14.84 9.54 4.41
CA LEU A 199 -14.19 8.50 3.61
C LEU A 199 -15.22 7.81 2.70
N PRO A 200 -14.86 7.59 1.42
CA PRO A 200 -15.65 6.75 0.52
C PRO A 200 -15.64 5.29 1.04
N PRO A 201 -16.45 4.39 0.46
CA PRO A 201 -16.37 2.98 0.76
C PRO A 201 -14.93 2.45 0.66
N LEU A 202 -14.53 1.65 1.65
CA LEU A 202 -13.16 1.13 1.78
C LEU A 202 -13.12 -0.37 1.57
N LEU A 203 -12.12 -0.83 0.82
CA LEU A 203 -11.66 -2.21 0.82
C LEU A 203 -10.27 -2.27 1.46
N MET A 204 -10.16 -3.07 2.52
CA MET A 204 -8.93 -3.23 3.29
C MET A 204 -8.57 -4.71 3.43
N PHE A 205 -7.27 -5.01 3.35
CA PHE A 205 -6.75 -6.35 3.55
C PHE A 205 -5.81 -6.40 4.76
N GLY A 206 -5.93 -7.45 5.57
CA GLY A 206 -5.04 -7.76 6.68
C GLY A 206 -4.55 -9.20 6.63
N GLY A 207 -3.38 -9.44 7.22
CA GLY A 207 -2.82 -10.77 7.42
C GLY A 207 -2.10 -10.81 8.78
N PRO A 208 -2.31 -11.81 9.64
CA PRO A 208 -1.75 -11.81 10.99
C PRO A 208 -0.23 -12.06 11.04
N ARG A 209 0.45 -12.17 9.89
CA ARG A 209 1.92 -12.19 9.79
C ARG A 209 2.49 -10.88 9.23
N ASP A 210 1.77 -9.78 9.47
CA ASP A 210 2.11 -8.41 9.08
C ASP A 210 1.86 -7.50 10.29
N LEU A 211 2.85 -6.73 10.71
CA LEU A 211 2.71 -5.80 11.84
C LEU A 211 1.69 -4.70 11.56
N LEU A 212 1.48 -4.32 10.28
CA LEU A 212 0.48 -3.33 9.87
C LEU A 212 -0.95 -3.88 9.90
N CYS A 213 -1.12 -5.18 10.11
CA CYS A 213 -2.43 -5.75 10.42
C CYS A 213 -3.01 -5.15 11.72
N ALA A 214 -2.15 -4.74 12.66
CA ALA A 214 -2.59 -4.01 13.85
C ALA A 214 -3.32 -2.72 13.47
N ASP A 215 -2.71 -1.89 12.63
CA ASP A 215 -3.29 -0.63 12.16
C ASP A 215 -4.59 -0.83 11.37
N ALA A 216 -4.63 -1.86 10.50
CA ALA A 216 -5.84 -2.20 9.77
C ALA A 216 -7.00 -2.58 10.70
N ARG A 217 -6.71 -3.35 11.77
CA ARG A 217 -7.71 -3.70 12.79
C ARG A 217 -8.15 -2.50 13.62
N ARG A 218 -7.24 -1.59 13.96
CA ARG A 218 -7.55 -0.34 14.67
C ARG A 218 -8.46 0.57 13.85
N LEU A 219 -8.17 0.74 12.55
CA LEU A 219 -9.04 1.50 11.65
C LEU A 219 -10.42 0.85 11.49
N LYS A 220 -10.46 -0.49 11.35
CA LYS A 220 -11.73 -1.24 11.38
C LYS A 220 -12.52 -0.91 12.66
N SER A 221 -11.90 -1.02 13.83
CA SER A 221 -12.61 -0.76 15.11
C SER A 221 -13.14 0.67 15.19
N LYS A 222 -12.33 1.66 14.78
CA LYS A 222 -12.77 3.06 14.67
C LYS A 222 -13.99 3.22 13.75
N LEU A 223 -13.98 2.59 12.57
CA LEU A 223 -15.10 2.60 11.62
C LEU A 223 -16.35 1.87 12.12
N LEU A 224 -16.19 0.96 13.09
CA LEU A 224 -17.30 0.28 13.77
C LEU A 224 -17.78 1.00 15.03
N GLY A 225 -17.29 2.23 15.29
CA GLY A 225 -17.67 3.02 16.47
C GLY A 225 -17.08 2.49 17.79
N LYS A 226 -16.02 1.67 17.73
CA LYS A 226 -15.28 1.18 18.89
C LYS A 226 -14.06 2.06 19.16
N ASP A 227 -13.45 1.84 20.31
CA ASP A 227 -12.15 2.46 20.62
C ASP A 227 -11.11 2.05 19.55
N VAL A 228 -10.35 3.03 19.06
CA VAL A 228 -9.32 2.82 18.04
C VAL A 228 -8.17 1.94 18.54
N ASP A 229 -7.95 1.85 19.85
CA ASP A 229 -6.93 0.98 20.43
C ASP A 229 -7.42 -0.47 20.59
N GLU A 230 -8.71 -0.75 20.37
CA GLU A 230 -9.21 -2.12 20.23
C GLU A 230 -8.81 -2.70 18.86
N ALA A 231 -7.59 -3.20 18.71
CA ALA A 231 -7.10 -3.86 17.48
C ALA A 231 -7.69 -5.27 17.28
N LEU A 232 -9.02 -5.38 17.18
CA LEU A 232 -9.76 -6.65 17.13
C LEU A 232 -9.49 -7.42 15.82
N ALA A 233 -9.21 -8.71 15.91
CA ALA A 233 -9.02 -9.57 14.74
C ALA A 233 -10.34 -9.88 14.00
N GLY A 234 -10.22 -10.36 12.76
CA GLY A 234 -11.31 -10.92 11.97
C GLY A 234 -11.88 -9.97 10.92
N SER A 235 -12.39 -10.55 9.84
CA SER A 235 -13.01 -9.84 8.72
C SER A 235 -14.34 -9.19 9.12
N VAL A 236 -14.70 -8.11 8.43
CA VAL A 236 -16.03 -7.50 8.55
C VAL A 236 -16.48 -6.95 7.19
N GLU A 237 -17.77 -7.01 6.92
CA GLU A 237 -18.40 -6.36 5.77
C GLU A 237 -19.55 -5.49 6.27
N THR A 238 -19.52 -4.22 5.89
CA THR A 238 -20.54 -3.20 6.15
C THR A 238 -20.72 -2.38 4.86
N ASP A 239 -21.70 -1.47 4.84
CA ASP A 239 -21.90 -0.58 3.69
C ASP A 239 -20.72 0.35 3.40
N ARG A 240 -19.89 0.64 4.43
CA ARG A 240 -18.73 1.55 4.34
C ARG A 240 -17.39 0.84 4.26
N LEU A 241 -17.31 -0.41 4.71
CA LEU A 241 -16.04 -1.12 4.89
C LEU A 241 -16.19 -2.60 4.54
N VAL A 242 -15.33 -3.06 3.65
CA VAL A 242 -15.00 -4.48 3.46
C VAL A 242 -13.58 -4.69 3.98
N TYR A 243 -13.43 -5.31 5.15
CA TYR A 243 -12.14 -5.71 5.70
C TYR A 243 -11.98 -7.22 5.62
N VAL A 244 -10.91 -7.65 4.94
CA VAL A 244 -10.60 -9.06 4.72
C VAL A 244 -9.31 -9.38 5.47
N GLU A 245 -9.44 -10.03 6.62
CA GLU A 245 -8.31 -10.60 7.34
C GLU A 245 -8.15 -12.07 6.96
N LYS A 246 -6.97 -12.44 6.44
CA LYS A 246 -6.73 -13.80 5.97
C LYS A 246 -5.61 -14.47 6.76
N GLU A 247 -5.95 -15.55 7.43
CA GLU A 247 -5.05 -16.29 8.33
C GLU A 247 -3.74 -16.71 7.64
N GLY A 248 -2.62 -16.55 8.34
CA GLY A 248 -1.28 -16.87 7.85
C GLY A 248 -0.76 -16.04 6.68
N MET A 249 -1.50 -15.02 6.21
CA MET A 249 -1.03 -14.12 5.16
C MET A 249 -0.01 -13.10 5.67
N LEU A 250 0.95 -12.78 4.79
CA LEU A 250 2.02 -11.83 5.00
C LEU A 250 1.62 -10.41 4.57
N HIS A 251 2.53 -9.46 4.81
CA HIS A 251 2.45 -8.11 4.29
C HIS A 251 2.16 -8.09 2.79
N VAL A 252 1.21 -7.24 2.38
CA VAL A 252 0.76 -7.05 0.99
C VAL A 252 0.37 -8.33 0.24
N TRP A 253 -0.20 -9.33 0.93
CA TRP A 253 -0.57 -10.61 0.32
C TRP A 253 -1.40 -10.53 -0.98
N PRO A 254 -2.28 -9.53 -1.22
CA PRO A 254 -2.96 -9.38 -2.52
C PRO A 254 -1.98 -9.20 -3.70
N LEU A 255 -0.81 -8.60 -3.48
CA LEU A 255 0.19 -8.37 -4.52
C LEU A 255 1.09 -9.58 -4.80
N LEU A 256 1.06 -10.60 -3.93
CA LEU A 256 1.97 -11.73 -4.02
C LEU A 256 1.51 -12.76 -5.07
N PRO A 257 2.45 -13.50 -5.69
CA PRO A 257 2.18 -14.43 -6.78
C PRO A 257 1.73 -15.81 -6.26
N HIS A 258 0.66 -15.85 -5.48
CA HIS A 258 0.03 -17.08 -4.99
C HIS A 258 -1.50 -17.01 -5.12
N SER A 259 -2.21 -18.12 -4.86
CA SER A 259 -3.67 -18.22 -5.05
C SER A 259 -4.44 -17.15 -4.29
N GLU A 260 -4.08 -16.93 -3.02
CA GLU A 260 -4.71 -15.93 -2.19
C GLU A 260 -4.43 -14.53 -2.73
N GLY A 261 -3.21 -14.26 -3.20
CA GLY A 261 -2.92 -12.99 -3.86
C GLY A 261 -3.81 -12.77 -5.08
N ALA A 262 -4.00 -13.78 -5.93
CA ALA A 262 -4.92 -13.70 -7.06
C ALA A 262 -6.38 -13.44 -6.64
N GLU A 263 -6.85 -14.05 -5.56
CA GLU A 263 -8.17 -13.78 -4.97
C GLU A 263 -8.28 -12.33 -4.50
N GLY A 264 -7.28 -11.82 -3.76
CA GLY A 264 -7.25 -10.44 -3.30
C GLY A 264 -7.30 -9.44 -4.45
N ARG A 265 -6.57 -9.68 -5.54
CA ARG A 265 -6.64 -8.81 -6.74
C ARG A 265 -8.01 -8.83 -7.41
N LYS A 266 -8.66 -9.99 -7.50
CA LYS A 266 -10.05 -10.08 -8.01
C LYS A 266 -11.02 -9.32 -7.12
N MET A 267 -10.86 -9.38 -5.80
CA MET A 267 -11.69 -8.61 -4.87
C MET A 267 -11.52 -7.10 -5.08
N ILE A 268 -10.30 -6.63 -5.35
CA ILE A 268 -10.04 -5.21 -5.66
C ILE A 268 -10.82 -4.79 -6.91
N SER A 269 -10.67 -5.51 -8.04
CA SER A 269 -11.40 -5.15 -9.26
C SER A 269 -12.91 -5.23 -9.09
N PHE A 270 -13.40 -6.25 -8.39
CA PHE A 270 -14.83 -6.39 -8.09
C PHE A 270 -15.35 -5.21 -7.28
N PHE A 271 -14.62 -4.81 -6.23
CA PHE A 271 -14.97 -3.67 -5.39
C PHE A 271 -14.99 -2.37 -6.19
N VAL A 272 -13.96 -2.13 -7.00
CA VAL A 272 -13.92 -0.96 -7.89
C VAL A 272 -15.14 -0.94 -8.81
N ASN A 273 -15.42 -2.02 -9.54
CA ASN A 273 -16.58 -2.10 -10.44
C ASN A 273 -17.91 -1.85 -9.70
N LYS A 274 -18.12 -2.49 -8.53
CA LYS A 274 -19.32 -2.30 -7.68
C LYS A 274 -19.55 -0.82 -7.31
N HIS A 275 -18.48 -0.03 -7.18
CA HIS A 275 -18.55 1.37 -6.79
C HIS A 275 -18.42 2.36 -7.96
N LEU A 276 -18.07 1.89 -9.17
CA LEU A 276 -18.12 2.69 -10.40
C LEU A 276 -19.53 2.90 -10.94
N GLU A 277 -20.44 1.97 -10.69
CA GLU A 277 -21.84 1.99 -11.15
C GLU A 277 -22.77 2.86 -10.29
N ARG A 278 -22.24 3.46 -9.23
CA ARG A 278 -22.92 4.45 -8.39
C ARG A 278 -22.68 5.87 -8.91
#